data_AF-A0A7W0YFU0-F1
#
_entry.id   AF-A0A7W0YFU0-F1
#
_cell.length_a   1.000
_cell.length_b   1.000
_cell.length_c   1.000
_cell.angle_alpha   90.00
_cell.angle_beta   90.00
_cell.angle_gamma   90.00
#
_symmetry.space_group_name_H-M   'P 1'
#
loop_
_entity.id
_entity.type
_entity.pdbx_description
1 polymer ?
#
loop_
_entity_poly.entity_id
_entity_poly.type
_entity_poly.pdbx_seq_one_letter_code
_entity_poly.pdbx_strand_id
1 'polypeptide(L)'
;MTRIRPRTAGAGLRAVVTLAAVAGFACTSTLPGPLARSPSAPRITGWLHTEGTRILDEDGEELRILSVNVQGMGKGDGSPRVQTSEDKGWSVPTPDTYANIAAWGFNAVRL
;
A
#
# COMPACT_ATOMS: atom_id res chain seq x y z
N MET A 1 35.42 -25.61 53.34
CA MET A 1 35.69 -24.79 52.15
C MET A 1 36.80 -25.44 51.32
N THR A 2 36.54 -25.64 50.02
CA THR A 2 37.53 -25.68 48.92
C THR A 2 38.22 -27.01 48.52
N ARG A 3 37.74 -27.53 47.36
CA ARG A 3 38.41 -28.29 46.25
C ARG A 3 38.88 -29.73 46.57
N ILE A 4 38.78 -30.73 45.67
CA ILE A 4 39.40 -30.87 44.33
C ILE A 4 38.62 -31.93 43.50
N ARG A 5 38.55 -31.74 42.17
CA ARG A 5 37.91 -32.59 41.13
C ARG A 5 38.71 -33.89 40.83
N PRO A 6 38.52 -34.56 39.67
CA PRO A 6 37.56 -35.61 39.32
C PRO A 6 38.27 -36.93 38.93
N ARG A 7 37.55 -38.02 38.65
CA ARG A 7 37.96 -38.94 37.56
C ARG A 7 36.83 -39.83 37.06
N THR A 8 36.61 -39.64 35.76
CA THR A 8 35.89 -40.42 34.76
C THR A 8 36.28 -41.89 34.70
N ALA A 9 35.31 -42.73 34.36
CA ALA A 9 35.25 -43.54 33.13
C ALA A 9 34.78 -44.98 33.39
N GLY A 10 33.55 -45.26 32.97
CA GLY A 10 33.07 -46.61 32.69
C GLY A 10 32.53 -46.62 31.28
N ALA A 11 33.37 -47.00 30.32
CA ALA A 11 33.06 -47.08 28.91
C ALA A 11 32.06 -48.22 28.65
N GLY A 12 30.88 -47.88 28.12
CA GLY A 12 29.92 -48.82 27.56
C GLY A 12 29.76 -48.54 26.07
N LEU A 13 30.56 -49.22 25.26
CA LEU A 13 30.45 -49.27 23.81
C LEU A 13 29.24 -50.16 23.45
N ARG A 14 28.28 -49.68 22.66
CA ARG A 14 27.63 -50.46 21.58
C ARG A 14 26.53 -49.70 20.82
N ALA A 15 26.61 -49.89 19.50
CA ALA A 15 25.54 -49.94 18.51
C ALA A 15 24.93 -48.62 17.99
N VAL A 16 25.50 -48.25 16.84
CA VAL A 16 24.90 -47.48 15.74
C VAL A 16 23.48 -47.94 15.42
N VAL A 17 22.52 -47.00 15.41
CA VAL A 17 21.38 -47.02 14.47
C VAL A 17 21.16 -45.60 13.97
N THR A 18 21.66 -45.36 12.76
CA THR A 18 21.30 -44.25 11.90
C THR A 18 19.82 -44.38 11.53
N LEU A 19 18.98 -43.40 11.89
CA LEU A 19 17.69 -43.22 11.23
C LEU A 19 17.52 -41.75 10.86
N ALA A 20 17.79 -41.47 9.59
CA ALA A 20 17.40 -40.23 8.95
C ALA A 20 15.86 -40.19 8.87
N ALA A 21 15.25 -39.11 9.38
CA ALA A 21 13.88 -38.73 9.05
C ALA A 21 13.90 -37.29 8.54
N VAL A 22 13.97 -37.17 7.21
CA VAL A 22 13.70 -35.94 6.46
C VAL A 22 12.18 -35.78 6.38
N ALA A 23 11.63 -34.71 6.94
CA ALA A 23 10.34 -34.08 6.57
C ALA A 23 10.01 -32.97 7.59
N GLY A 24 9.85 -31.71 7.24
CA GLY A 24 9.93 -31.03 5.97
C GLY A 24 10.10 -29.53 6.24
N PHE A 25 10.71 -28.82 5.29
CA PHE A 25 10.56 -27.38 5.18
C PHE A 25 9.08 -27.11 5.00
N ALA A 26 8.39 -26.75 6.08
CA ALA A 26 7.12 -26.09 5.96
C ALA A 26 7.41 -24.72 5.34
N CYS A 27 7.34 -24.64 4.02
CA CYS A 27 6.95 -23.41 3.35
C CYS A 27 5.52 -23.11 3.81
N THR A 28 5.37 -22.60 5.03
CA THR A 28 4.18 -21.90 5.43
C THR A 28 4.12 -20.68 4.53
N SER A 29 3.35 -20.81 3.45
CA SER A 29 2.75 -19.69 2.77
C SER A 29 1.98 -18.92 3.85
N THR A 30 2.63 -17.91 4.42
CA THR A 30 1.94 -16.87 5.16
C THR A 30 0.91 -16.33 4.19
N LEU A 31 -0.35 -16.72 4.39
CA LEU A 31 -1.47 -16.09 3.71
C LEU A 31 -1.24 -14.58 3.86
N PRO A 32 -1.28 -13.79 2.79
CA PRO A 32 -1.17 -12.35 2.94
C PRO A 32 -2.18 -11.96 4.00
N GLY A 33 -1.69 -11.38 5.10
CA GLY A 33 -2.55 -10.85 6.13
C GLY A 33 -3.59 -9.93 5.49
N PRO A 34 -4.74 -9.69 6.15
CA PRO A 34 -5.78 -8.84 5.59
C PRO A 34 -5.12 -7.56 5.05
N LEU A 35 -5.32 -7.29 3.75
CA LEU A 35 -4.73 -6.14 3.08
C LEU A 35 -5.04 -4.93 3.96
N ALA A 36 -3.99 -4.27 4.46
CA ALA A 36 -4.15 -3.08 5.26
C ALA A 36 -5.04 -2.12 4.46
N ARG A 37 -6.12 -1.64 5.08
CA ARG A 37 -7.05 -0.72 4.43
C ARG A 37 -6.24 0.45 3.88
N SER A 38 -6.33 0.67 2.56
CA SER A 38 -5.65 1.80 1.92
C SER A 38 -6.00 3.09 2.69
N PRO A 39 -5.02 3.99 2.90
CA PRO A 39 -5.31 5.28 3.49
C PRO A 39 -6.45 5.94 2.73
N SER A 40 -7.55 6.22 3.44
CA SER A 40 -8.68 6.96 2.89
C SER A 40 -8.56 8.38 3.42
N ALA A 41 -8.36 9.34 2.55
CA ALA A 41 -8.41 10.73 2.96
C ALA A 41 -9.86 11.20 3.02
N PRO A 42 -10.22 12.08 3.98
CA PRO A 42 -11.57 12.62 4.05
C PRO A 42 -11.89 13.41 2.78
N ARG A 43 -13.20 13.51 2.49
CA ARG A 43 -13.68 14.37 1.42
C ARG A 43 -13.29 15.80 1.75
N ILE A 44 -12.73 16.48 0.75
CA ILE A 44 -12.42 17.89 0.85
C ILE A 44 -13.74 18.67 0.76
N THR A 45 -14.09 19.35 1.84
CA THR A 45 -15.22 20.28 1.91
C THR A 45 -14.71 21.63 2.40
N GLY A 46 -15.29 22.71 1.91
CA GLY A 46 -14.89 24.06 2.32
C GLY A 46 -13.61 24.57 1.64
N TRP A 47 -13.05 25.63 2.22
CA TRP A 47 -11.86 26.29 1.71
C TRP A 47 -10.59 25.59 2.19
N LEU A 48 -9.59 25.50 1.31
CA LEU A 48 -8.26 24.97 1.63
C LEU A 48 -7.25 26.10 1.74
N HIS A 49 -6.31 25.94 2.68
CA HIS A 49 -5.22 26.87 2.85
C HIS A 49 -3.93 26.19 3.27
N THR A 50 -2.84 26.94 3.29
CA THR A 50 -1.51 26.42 3.61
C THR A 50 -0.93 27.14 4.81
N GLU A 51 -0.34 26.39 5.73
CA GLU A 51 0.47 26.91 6.82
C GLU A 51 1.82 26.20 6.83
N GLY A 52 2.88 26.90 6.41
CA GLY A 52 4.18 26.28 6.17
C GLY A 52 4.10 25.23 5.07
N THR A 53 4.35 23.96 5.41
CA THR A 53 4.29 22.81 4.49
C THR A 53 2.99 22.01 4.59
N ARG A 54 2.05 22.45 5.44
CA ARG A 54 0.78 21.75 5.68
C ARG A 54 -0.32 22.33 4.80
N ILE A 55 -1.23 21.48 4.37
CA ILE A 55 -2.50 21.87 3.75
C ILE A 55 -3.57 21.68 4.81
N LEU A 56 -4.34 22.72 5.09
CA LEU A 56 -5.36 22.75 6.12
C LEU A 56 -6.74 22.98 5.49
N ASP A 57 -7.78 22.41 6.09
CA ASP A 57 -9.17 22.70 5.73
C ASP A 57 -9.70 23.97 6.39
N GLU A 58 -11.01 24.21 6.31
CA GLU A 58 -11.65 25.41 6.87
C GLU A 58 -11.63 25.45 8.40
N ASP A 59 -11.54 24.30 9.06
CA ASP A 59 -11.51 24.14 10.51
C ASP A 59 -10.06 24.18 11.06
N GLY A 60 -9.06 24.19 10.17
CA GLY A 60 -7.63 24.21 10.52
C GLY A 60 -7.04 22.81 10.71
N GLU A 61 -7.75 21.75 10.31
CA GLU A 61 -7.27 20.38 10.40
C GLU A 61 -6.34 20.05 9.22
N GLU A 62 -5.27 19.29 9.49
CA GLU A 62 -4.31 18.92 8.45
C GLU A 62 -4.91 17.88 7.50
N LEU A 63 -4.97 18.27 6.23
CA LEU A 63 -5.49 17.45 5.16
C LEU A 63 -4.35 16.86 4.32
N ARG A 64 -4.37 15.53 4.20
CA ARG A 64 -3.55 14.83 3.21
C ARG A 64 -4.26 14.77 1.86
N ILE A 65 -3.58 15.25 0.81
CA ILE A 65 -4.02 15.05 -0.57
C ILE A 65 -3.58 13.66 -1.05
N LEU A 66 -4.57 12.82 -1.37
CA LEU A 66 -4.39 11.55 -2.05
C LEU A 66 -5.00 11.69 -3.44
N SER A 67 -4.15 11.79 -4.46
CA SER A 67 -4.59 12.08 -5.83
C SER A 67 -4.32 10.97 -6.83
N VAL A 68 -5.16 10.95 -7.87
CA VAL A 68 -4.93 10.22 -9.13
C VAL A 68 -4.78 11.19 -10.29
N ASN A 69 -4.02 10.78 -11.30
CA ASN A 69 -3.93 11.50 -12.56
C ASN A 69 -4.95 10.94 -13.56
N VAL A 70 -5.80 11.81 -14.09
CA VAL A 70 -6.67 11.49 -15.23
C VAL A 70 -6.12 12.23 -16.44
N GLN A 71 -5.69 11.48 -17.44
CA GLN A 71 -5.11 12.04 -18.66
C GLN A 71 -6.18 12.27 -19.73
N GLY A 72 -5.81 13.01 -20.77
CA GLY A 72 -6.65 13.22 -21.94
C GLY A 72 -7.48 14.50 -21.93
N MET A 73 -7.45 15.27 -20.84
CA MET A 73 -8.13 16.57 -20.71
C MET A 73 -7.14 17.76 -20.82
N GLY A 74 -6.13 17.63 -21.67
CA GLY A 74 -5.14 18.68 -21.95
C GLY A 74 -5.68 19.77 -22.91
N LYS A 75 -4.82 20.27 -23.81
CA LYS A 75 -5.22 21.24 -24.85
C LYS A 75 -6.39 20.67 -25.67
N GLY A 76 -7.49 21.41 -25.75
CA GLY A 76 -8.72 20.98 -26.41
C GLY A 76 -9.93 21.85 -26.06
N ASP A 77 -11.08 21.56 -26.66
CA ASP A 77 -12.32 22.33 -26.51
C ASP A 77 -13.42 21.63 -25.68
N GLY A 78 -13.13 20.44 -25.12
CA GLY A 78 -14.11 19.66 -24.38
C GLY A 78 -15.25 19.10 -25.24
N SER A 79 -15.13 19.16 -26.57
CA SER A 79 -16.08 18.52 -27.47
C SER A 79 -15.73 17.03 -27.61
N PRO A 80 -16.72 16.11 -27.67
CA PRO A 80 -16.47 14.69 -27.94
C PRO A 80 -16.17 14.41 -29.42
N ARG A 81 -15.86 15.44 -30.23
CA ARG A 81 -15.66 15.30 -31.68
C ARG A 81 -14.35 14.58 -31.99
N VAL A 82 -14.28 14.06 -33.22
CA VAL A 82 -13.11 13.35 -33.77
C VAL A 82 -11.85 14.14 -33.51
N GLN A 83 -10.91 13.55 -32.78
CA GLN A 83 -9.63 14.17 -32.51
C GLN A 83 -8.83 14.29 -33.81
N THR A 84 -8.61 15.52 -34.24
CA THR A 84 -7.64 15.81 -35.31
C THR A 84 -6.28 16.10 -34.67
N SER A 85 -5.23 16.21 -35.49
CA SER A 85 -3.91 16.64 -35.01
C SER A 85 -3.90 18.06 -34.43
N GLU A 86 -4.90 18.87 -34.76
CA GLU A 86 -4.99 20.29 -34.43
C GLU A 86 -6.01 20.55 -33.30
N ASP A 87 -7.09 19.78 -33.27
CA ASP A 87 -8.18 19.89 -32.30
C ASP A 87 -8.41 18.55 -31.58
N LYS A 88 -7.91 18.47 -30.34
CA LYS A 88 -8.17 17.33 -29.47
C LYS A 88 -9.43 17.59 -28.64
N GLY A 89 -10.51 16.91 -28.99
CA GLY A 89 -11.68 16.81 -28.14
C GLY A 89 -11.40 16.02 -26.86
N TRP A 90 -12.01 16.39 -25.74
CA TRP A 90 -11.94 15.62 -24.50
C TRP A 90 -13.31 15.51 -23.86
N SER A 91 -13.53 14.43 -23.11
CA SER A 91 -14.74 14.22 -22.31
C SER A 91 -14.36 14.13 -20.85
N VAL A 92 -15.20 14.69 -19.97
CA VAL A 92 -15.06 14.46 -18.53
C VAL A 92 -15.22 12.98 -18.20
N PRO A 93 -14.54 12.47 -17.16
CA PRO A 93 -14.78 11.14 -16.63
C PRO A 93 -16.26 10.87 -16.35
N THR A 94 -16.67 9.61 -16.48
CA THR A 94 -18.04 9.22 -16.17
C THR A 94 -18.30 9.32 -14.65
N PRO A 95 -19.57 9.47 -14.21
CA PRO A 95 -19.92 9.41 -12.79
C PRO A 95 -19.35 8.19 -12.07
N ASP A 96 -19.36 7.01 -12.71
CA ASP A 96 -18.80 5.78 -12.17
C ASP A 96 -17.28 5.88 -11.93
N THR A 97 -16.57 6.63 -12.77
CA THR A 97 -15.12 6.86 -12.59
C THR A 97 -14.87 7.63 -11.30
N TYR A 98 -15.64 8.68 -11.03
CA TYR A 98 -15.53 9.44 -9.78
C TYR A 98 -15.90 8.61 -8.55
N ALA A 99 -16.96 7.78 -8.66
CA ALA A 99 -17.37 6.88 -7.59
C ALA A 99 -16.28 5.86 -7.25
N ASN A 100 -15.62 5.29 -8.27
CA ASN A 100 -14.51 4.36 -8.08
C ASN A 100 -13.29 5.04 -7.45
N ILE A 101 -12.92 6.24 -7.91
CA ILE A 101 -11.81 7.02 -7.33
C ILE A 101 -12.03 7.27 -5.83
N ALA A 102 -13.25 7.67 -5.45
CA ALA A 102 -13.62 7.85 -4.05
C ALA A 102 -13.59 6.53 -3.27
N ALA A 103 -14.12 5.44 -3.85
CA ALA A 103 -14.11 4.12 -3.23
C ALA A 103 -12.69 3.56 -3.00
N TRP A 104 -11.73 3.98 -3.81
CA TRP A 104 -10.30 3.64 -3.65
C TRP A 104 -9.58 4.51 -2.60
N GLY A 105 -10.25 5.51 -2.03
CA GLY A 105 -9.73 6.35 -0.95
C GLY A 105 -9.03 7.64 -1.40
N PHE A 106 -9.08 7.98 -2.69
CA PHE A 106 -8.56 9.24 -3.21
C PHE A 106 -9.55 10.38 -2.98
N ASN A 107 -9.03 11.55 -2.62
CA ASN A 107 -9.83 12.75 -2.38
C ASN A 107 -9.51 13.90 -3.36
N ALA A 108 -8.65 13.65 -4.35
CA ALA A 108 -8.30 14.62 -5.38
C ALA A 108 -8.08 13.95 -6.75
N VAL A 109 -8.33 14.71 -7.81
CA VAL A 109 -8.02 14.32 -9.20
C VAL A 109 -7.17 15.41 -9.82
N ARG A 110 -6.04 15.03 -10.40
CA ARG A 110 -5.22 15.91 -11.25
C ARG A 110 -5.57 15.66 -12.70
N LEU A 111 -5.96 16.72 -13.40
CA LEU A 111 -6.24 16.74 -14.83
C LEU A 111 -5.01 17.23 -15.60
#